data_AF-A0A3R6LH30-F1
#
_entry.id   AF-A0A3R6LH30-F1
#
_cell.length_a   1.000
_cell.length_b   1.000
_cell.length_c   1.000
_cell.angle_alpha   90.00
_cell.angle_beta   90.00
_cell.angle_gamma   90.00
#
_symmetry.space_group_name_H-M   'P 1'
#
loop_
_entity.id
_entity.type
_entity.pdbx_description
1 polymer ?
#
loop_
_entity_poly.entity_id
_entity_poly.type
_entity_poly.pdbx_seq_one_letter_code
_entity_poly.pdbx_strand_id
1 'polypeptide(L)'
;TALEKEIKSINQVLNAIRADMGLSKSGFESWLKKCGSRFSHLISSQQVQAEAGRVWAGVEKVLFGNGTKLHYKKEYELSTITGKSNANGAKFHPETMTVEWTGLTLACKLPNRISEQRYIAEALQGTIAYCTISRKMFPSGWRYYALVCVRSDAPVNGRTSGKGPMGIDPG
;
A
#
# COMPACT_ATOMS: atom_id res chain seq x y z
N THR A 1 -1.79 43.89 -2.48
CA THR A 1 -0.94 44.89 -3.18
C THR A 1 -0.87 44.57 -4.68
N ALA A 2 -0.35 45.47 -5.52
CA ALA A 2 -0.18 45.20 -6.97
C ALA A 2 0.68 43.95 -7.23
N LEU A 3 1.70 43.74 -6.39
CA LEU A 3 2.58 42.56 -6.39
C LEU A 3 1.81 41.24 -6.20
N GLU A 4 0.84 41.19 -5.28
CA GLU A 4 0.01 39.99 -5.07
C GLU A 4 -0.85 39.65 -6.31
N LYS A 5 -1.35 40.66 -7.03
CA LYS A 5 -2.09 40.44 -8.28
C LYS A 5 -1.20 39.87 -9.38
N GLU A 6 0.03 40.37 -9.47
CA GLU A 6 1.01 39.89 -10.45
C GLU A 6 1.44 38.45 -10.16
N ILE A 7 1.79 38.13 -8.90
CA ILE A 7 2.11 36.77 -8.46
C ILE A 7 0.95 35.82 -8.77
N LYS A 8 -0.29 36.23 -8.53
CA LYS A 8 -1.48 35.44 -8.84
C LYS A 8 -1.61 35.16 -10.34
N SER A 9 -1.38 36.16 -11.18
CA SER A 9 -1.40 36.01 -12.64
C SER A 9 -0.34 35.02 -13.12
N ILE A 10 0.89 35.16 -12.64
CA ILE A 10 2.01 34.24 -12.97
C ILE A 10 1.66 32.81 -12.55
N ASN A 11 1.15 32.62 -11.32
CA ASN A 11 0.75 31.30 -10.83
C ASN A 11 -0.38 30.66 -11.65
N GLN A 12 -1.29 31.45 -12.22
CA GLN A 12 -2.32 30.94 -13.12
C GLN A 12 -1.72 30.41 -14.42
N VAL A 13 -0.82 31.17 -15.05
CA VAL A 13 -0.12 30.75 -16.28
C VAL A 13 0.70 29.49 -16.03
N LEU A 14 1.48 29.45 -14.94
CA LEU A 14 2.27 28.28 -14.57
C LEU A 14 1.39 27.04 -14.32
N ASN A 15 0.24 27.20 -13.67
CA ASN A 15 -0.69 26.10 -13.47
C ASN A 15 -1.31 25.59 -14.77
N ALA A 16 -1.61 26.48 -15.72
CA ALA A 16 -2.13 26.09 -17.02
C ALA A 16 -1.09 25.27 -17.80
N ILE A 17 0.15 25.75 -17.88
CA ILE A 17 1.27 25.04 -18.54
C ILE A 17 1.47 23.66 -17.90
N ARG A 18 1.50 23.59 -16.57
CA ARG A 18 1.64 22.34 -15.83
C ARG A 18 0.51 21.36 -16.13
N ALA A 19 -0.73 21.82 -16.16
CA ALA A 19 -1.90 20.99 -16.45
C ALA A 19 -1.88 20.46 -17.89
N ASP A 20 -1.47 21.29 -18.85
CA ASP A 20 -1.33 20.92 -20.27
C ASP A 20 -0.25 19.84 -20.47
N MET A 21 0.84 19.90 -19.71
CA MET A 21 1.87 18.84 -19.66
C MET A 21 1.41 17.56 -18.96
N GLY A 22 0.21 17.52 -18.37
CA GLY A 22 -0.27 16.38 -17.59
C GLY A 22 0.44 16.19 -16.24
N LEU A 23 1.13 17.22 -15.73
CA LEU A 23 1.79 17.23 -14.42
C LEU A 23 0.77 17.43 -13.28
N SER A 24 -0.13 16.47 -13.19
CA SER A 24 -1.19 16.36 -12.20
C SER A 24 -1.37 14.91 -11.79
N LYS A 25 -1.98 14.67 -10.63
CA LYS A 25 -2.31 13.31 -10.18
C LYS A 25 -3.06 12.51 -11.25
N SER A 26 -4.10 13.12 -11.84
CA SER A 26 -4.92 12.47 -12.87
C SER A 26 -4.15 12.25 -14.18
N GLY A 27 -3.24 13.16 -14.54
CA GLY A 27 -2.36 12.98 -15.69
C GLY A 27 -1.43 11.78 -15.54
N PHE A 28 -0.80 11.64 -14.37
CA PHE A 28 0.05 10.48 -14.03
C PHE A 28 -0.75 9.17 -14.02
N GLU A 29 -1.93 9.15 -13.38
CA GLU A 29 -2.81 7.97 -13.38
C GLU A 29 -3.24 7.57 -14.80
N SER A 30 -3.58 8.54 -15.64
CA SER A 30 -4.00 8.31 -17.03
C SER A 30 -2.86 7.78 -17.90
N TRP A 31 -1.66 8.34 -17.73
CA TRP A 31 -0.46 7.88 -18.43
C TRP A 31 -0.09 6.45 -18.03
N LEU A 32 0.01 6.19 -16.73
CA LEU A 32 0.37 4.87 -16.21
C LEU A 32 -0.71 3.82 -16.52
N LYS A 33 -1.99 4.20 -16.61
CA LYS A 33 -3.04 3.30 -17.08
C LYS A 33 -2.77 2.79 -18.51
N LYS A 34 -2.33 3.66 -19.42
CA LYS A 34 -1.97 3.27 -20.80
C LYS A 34 -0.78 2.29 -20.78
N CYS A 35 0.28 2.62 -20.04
CA CYS A 35 1.46 1.76 -19.91
C CYS A 35 1.15 0.42 -19.21
N GLY A 36 0.31 0.45 -18.18
CA GLY A 36 -0.04 -0.67 -17.32
C GLY A 36 -0.88 -1.74 -18.02
N SER A 37 -1.58 -1.40 -19.10
CA SER A 37 -2.37 -2.35 -19.90
C SER A 37 -1.52 -3.56 -20.36
N ARG A 38 -0.25 -3.31 -20.74
CA ARG A 38 0.71 -4.34 -21.14
C ARG A 38 1.06 -5.32 -20.02
N PHE A 39 0.91 -4.89 -18.77
CA PHE A 39 1.27 -5.65 -17.57
C PHE A 39 0.05 -6.09 -16.77
N SER A 40 -1.13 -6.08 -17.38
CA SER A 40 -2.41 -6.44 -16.73
C SER A 40 -2.44 -7.87 -16.18
N HIS A 41 -1.61 -8.76 -16.72
CA HIS A 41 -1.41 -10.13 -16.22
C HIS A 41 -0.50 -10.21 -14.98
N LEU A 42 0.24 -9.14 -14.64
CA LEU A 42 1.17 -9.09 -13.51
C LEU A 42 0.72 -8.13 -12.41
N ILE A 43 0.06 -7.03 -12.77
CA ILE A 43 -0.28 -5.94 -11.87
C ILE A 43 -1.72 -5.50 -12.13
N SER A 44 -2.49 -5.35 -11.05
CA SER A 44 -3.87 -4.88 -11.13
C SER A 44 -3.95 -3.37 -11.44
N SER A 45 -5.04 -2.93 -12.05
CA SER A 45 -5.28 -1.51 -12.34
C SER A 45 -5.23 -0.62 -11.08
N GLN A 46 -5.71 -1.13 -9.95
CA GLN A 46 -5.70 -0.43 -8.67
C GLN A 46 -4.28 -0.18 -8.14
N GLN A 47 -3.36 -1.11 -8.40
CA GLN A 47 -1.95 -0.96 -8.05
C GLN A 47 -1.23 -0.01 -8.99
N VAL A 48 -1.51 -0.07 -10.29
CA VAL A 48 -1.00 0.92 -11.25
C VAL A 48 -1.35 2.33 -10.77
N GLN A 49 -2.59 2.55 -10.34
CA GLN A 49 -3.02 3.84 -9.74
C GLN A 49 -2.34 4.13 -8.40
N ALA A 50 -2.10 3.11 -7.56
CA ALA A 50 -1.42 3.30 -6.28
C ALA A 50 0.03 3.76 -6.47
N GLU A 51 0.77 3.12 -7.38
CA GLU A 51 2.13 3.52 -7.72
C GLU A 51 2.15 4.89 -8.41
N ALA A 52 1.18 5.19 -9.29
CA ALA A 52 1.01 6.53 -9.87
C ALA A 52 0.86 7.60 -8.77
N GLY A 53 0.04 7.34 -7.76
CA GLY A 53 -0.15 8.23 -6.62
C GLY A 53 1.12 8.41 -5.78
N ARG A 54 1.92 7.36 -5.59
CA ARG A 54 3.20 7.46 -4.87
C ARG A 54 4.23 8.30 -5.63
N VAL A 55 4.32 8.11 -6.94
CA VAL A 55 5.18 8.94 -7.80
C VAL A 55 4.70 10.40 -7.76
N TRP A 56 3.40 10.62 -7.89
CA TRP A 56 2.80 11.96 -7.80
C TRP A 56 3.12 12.64 -6.46
N ALA A 57 3.02 11.93 -5.33
CA ALA A 57 3.34 12.51 -4.03
C ALA A 57 4.80 13.00 -3.92
N GLY A 58 5.74 12.35 -4.64
CA GLY A 58 7.11 12.85 -4.75
C GLY A 58 7.22 14.07 -5.68
N VAL A 59 6.56 14.03 -6.83
CA VAL A 59 6.52 15.15 -7.80
C VAL A 59 5.90 16.40 -7.18
N GLU A 60 4.80 16.24 -6.44
CA GLU A 60 4.10 17.32 -5.74
C GLU A 60 5.01 18.05 -4.76
N LYS A 61 5.87 17.32 -4.03
CA LYS A 61 6.88 17.93 -3.14
C LYS A 61 7.94 18.71 -3.90
N VAL A 62 8.33 18.29 -5.09
CA VAL A 62 9.30 19.01 -5.93
C VAL A 62 8.69 20.25 -6.56
N LEU A 63 7.43 20.18 -6.98
CA LEU A 63 6.75 21.30 -7.64
C LEU A 63 6.24 22.37 -6.66
N PHE A 64 5.76 21.96 -5.48
CA PHE A 64 5.05 22.86 -4.55
C PHE A 64 5.60 22.86 -3.12
N GLY A 65 6.58 22.02 -2.83
CA GLY A 65 7.17 21.88 -1.50
C GLY A 65 8.65 22.20 -1.49
N ASN A 66 9.35 21.59 -0.53
CA ASN A 66 10.79 21.70 -0.35
C ASN A 66 11.56 20.53 -0.97
N GLY A 67 10.94 19.76 -1.87
CA GLY A 67 11.58 18.64 -2.54
C GLY A 67 12.57 19.13 -3.60
N THR A 68 13.75 18.53 -3.68
CA THR A 68 14.77 18.89 -4.67
C THR A 68 14.96 17.83 -5.75
N LYS A 69 14.77 16.56 -5.40
CA LYS A 69 14.96 15.41 -6.29
C LYS A 69 13.93 14.33 -6.00
N LEU A 70 13.52 13.64 -7.06
CA LEU A 70 12.66 12.48 -6.97
C LEU A 70 13.52 11.22 -6.82
N HIS A 71 13.23 10.43 -5.78
CA HIS A 71 13.91 9.17 -5.52
C HIS A 71 12.92 8.02 -5.72
N TYR A 72 13.38 6.99 -6.43
CA TYR A 72 12.61 5.77 -6.66
C TYR A 72 13.24 4.61 -5.89
N LYS A 73 12.40 3.69 -5.41
CA LYS A 73 12.88 2.41 -4.92
C LYS A 73 13.47 1.61 -6.07
N LYS A 74 14.57 0.91 -5.81
CA LYS A 74 15.12 -0.02 -6.78
C LYS A 74 14.23 -1.26 -6.87
N GLU A 75 14.25 -1.95 -8.01
CA GLU A 75 13.39 -3.11 -8.25
C GLU A 75 13.53 -4.19 -7.16
N TYR A 76 14.76 -4.48 -6.73
CA TYR A 76 15.03 -5.47 -5.68
C TYR A 76 14.55 -5.02 -4.28
N GLU A 77 14.29 -3.73 -4.07
CA GLU A 77 13.76 -3.19 -2.81
C GLU A 77 12.23 -3.27 -2.74
N LEU A 78 11.56 -3.62 -3.85
CA LEU A 78 10.13 -3.90 -3.85
C LEU A 78 9.90 -5.23 -3.14
N SER A 79 9.37 -5.16 -1.91
CA SER A 79 9.17 -6.33 -1.05
C SER A 79 7.70 -6.66 -0.80
N THR A 80 6.78 -5.89 -1.37
CA THR A 80 5.35 -6.00 -1.08
C THR A 80 4.49 -5.76 -2.32
N ILE A 81 3.44 -6.55 -2.45
CA ILE A 81 2.36 -6.38 -3.42
C ILE A 81 1.09 -6.11 -2.60
N THR A 82 0.73 -4.84 -2.47
CA THR A 82 -0.38 -4.40 -1.61
C THR A 82 -1.69 -4.35 -2.39
N GLY A 83 -2.78 -4.83 -1.77
CA GLY A 83 -4.16 -4.59 -2.20
C GLY A 83 -4.77 -3.37 -1.51
N LYS A 84 -5.68 -2.66 -2.21
CA LYS A 84 -6.52 -1.59 -1.60
C LYS A 84 -7.81 -2.14 -1.00
N SER A 85 -8.26 -3.28 -1.50
CA SER A 85 -9.41 -4.02 -1.01
C SER A 85 -9.17 -5.52 -1.18
N ASN A 86 -10.02 -6.36 -0.60
CA ASN A 86 -10.02 -7.80 -0.84
C ASN A 86 -10.85 -8.21 -2.08
N ALA A 87 -11.11 -7.27 -3.00
CA ALA A 87 -11.92 -7.52 -4.20
C ALA A 87 -11.07 -7.68 -5.48
N ASN A 88 -9.95 -6.95 -5.58
CA ASN A 88 -9.10 -6.91 -6.75
C ASN A 88 -7.61 -7.04 -6.35
N GLY A 89 -6.80 -7.62 -7.24
CA GLY A 89 -5.39 -7.84 -6.96
C GLY A 89 -5.20 -9.01 -6.00
N ALA A 90 -4.64 -8.74 -4.81
CA ALA A 90 -4.30 -9.75 -3.82
C ALA A 90 -5.55 -10.01 -2.99
N LYS A 91 -6.20 -11.15 -3.25
CA LYS A 91 -7.43 -11.54 -2.56
C LYS A 91 -7.15 -12.71 -1.65
N PHE A 92 -7.34 -12.50 -0.35
CA PHE A 92 -7.26 -13.57 0.63
C PHE A 92 -8.63 -14.24 0.78
N HIS A 93 -8.64 -15.56 0.71
CA HIS A 93 -9.80 -16.41 0.88
C HIS A 93 -9.64 -17.20 2.19
N PRO A 94 -10.37 -16.85 3.26
CA PRO A 94 -10.20 -17.46 4.57
C PRO A 94 -10.64 -18.94 4.58
N GLU A 95 -11.70 -19.27 3.84
CA GLU A 95 -12.26 -20.63 3.77
C GLU A 95 -11.26 -21.67 3.22
N THR A 96 -10.49 -21.26 2.20
CA THR A 96 -9.50 -22.14 1.55
C THR A 96 -8.08 -21.89 2.05
N MET A 97 -7.87 -20.86 2.89
CA MET A 97 -6.56 -20.39 3.31
C MET A 97 -5.62 -20.14 2.11
N THR A 98 -6.10 -19.41 1.11
CA THR A 98 -5.32 -19.08 -0.10
C THR A 98 -5.30 -17.59 -0.40
N VAL A 99 -4.21 -17.12 -1.01
CA VAL A 99 -4.18 -15.82 -1.70
C VAL A 99 -4.31 -16.04 -3.19
N GLU A 100 -5.30 -15.42 -3.80
CA GLU A 100 -5.40 -15.27 -5.25
C GLU A 100 -4.67 -14.00 -5.69
N TRP A 101 -3.83 -14.12 -6.72
CA TRP A 101 -3.05 -13.03 -7.29
C TRP A 101 -2.94 -13.18 -8.80
N THR A 102 -3.63 -12.34 -9.57
CA THR A 102 -3.53 -12.28 -11.04
C THR A 102 -3.59 -13.66 -11.73
N GLY A 103 -4.54 -14.50 -11.33
CA GLY A 103 -4.72 -15.86 -11.87
C GLY A 103 -3.89 -16.96 -11.18
N LEU A 104 -3.03 -16.60 -10.24
CA LEU A 104 -2.33 -17.55 -9.37
C LEU A 104 -3.10 -17.79 -8.08
N THR A 105 -3.10 -19.02 -7.59
CA THR A 105 -3.62 -19.37 -6.26
C THR A 105 -2.48 -19.88 -5.40
N LEU A 106 -2.20 -19.17 -4.31
CA LEU A 106 -1.09 -19.43 -3.40
C LEU A 106 -1.62 -19.92 -2.05
N ALA A 107 -1.30 -21.16 -1.69
CA ALA A 107 -1.69 -21.72 -0.39
C ALA A 107 -0.94 -21.05 0.77
N CYS A 108 -1.68 -20.60 1.79
CA CYS A 108 -1.13 -20.04 3.01
C CYS A 108 -0.96 -21.13 4.06
N LYS A 109 0.28 -21.31 4.53
CA LYS A 109 0.57 -22.21 5.65
C LYS A 109 0.40 -21.46 6.96
N LEU A 110 -0.36 -22.03 7.88
CA LEU A 110 -0.44 -21.54 9.25
C LEU A 110 0.88 -21.78 9.99
N PRO A 111 1.21 -20.93 10.99
CA PRO A 111 2.33 -21.20 11.88
C PRO A 111 2.11 -22.51 12.65
N ASN A 112 3.21 -23.16 13.06
CA ASN A 112 3.13 -24.45 13.77
C ASN A 112 2.59 -24.32 15.21
N ARG A 113 2.58 -23.11 15.78
CA ARG A 113 2.19 -22.90 17.19
C ARG A 113 0.67 -22.82 17.31
N ILE A 114 0.10 -23.69 18.15
CA ILE A 114 -1.35 -23.79 18.38
C ILE A 114 -1.94 -22.45 18.89
N SER A 115 -1.23 -21.73 19.76
CA SER A 115 -1.68 -20.43 20.26
C SER A 115 -1.82 -19.38 19.14
N GLU A 116 -0.88 -19.36 18.20
CA GLU A 116 -0.93 -18.48 17.03
C GLU A 116 -2.04 -18.89 16.06
N GLN A 117 -2.26 -20.20 15.87
CA GLN A 117 -3.38 -20.70 15.06
C GLN A 117 -4.74 -20.29 15.62
N ARG A 118 -4.93 -20.38 16.95
CA ARG A 118 -6.16 -19.93 17.62
C ARG A 118 -6.41 -18.44 17.41
N TYR A 119 -5.36 -17.62 17.61
CA TYR A 119 -5.44 -16.18 17.37
C TYR A 119 -5.82 -15.87 15.91
N ILE A 120 -5.20 -16.55 14.95
CA ILE A 120 -5.50 -16.36 13.52
C ILE A 120 -6.94 -16.79 13.21
N ALA A 121 -7.39 -17.94 13.73
CA ALA A 121 -8.75 -18.42 13.51
C ALA A 121 -9.80 -17.44 14.06
N GLU A 122 -9.60 -16.88 15.25
CA GLU A 122 -10.47 -15.85 15.83
C GLU A 122 -10.40 -14.54 15.04
N ALA A 123 -9.21 -14.07 14.68
CA ALA A 123 -9.04 -12.86 13.88
C ALA A 123 -9.77 -12.96 12.54
N LEU A 124 -9.70 -14.10 11.86
CA LEU A 124 -10.30 -14.29 10.53
C LEU A 124 -11.83 -14.38 10.53
N GLN A 125 -12.49 -14.36 11.70
CA GLN A 125 -13.94 -14.19 11.79
C GLN A 125 -14.37 -12.75 11.45
N GLY A 126 -13.45 -11.79 11.51
CA GLY A 126 -13.69 -10.41 11.12
C GLY A 126 -13.79 -10.20 9.60
N THR A 127 -14.08 -8.96 9.21
CA THR A 127 -14.17 -8.61 7.78
C THR A 127 -12.78 -8.33 7.20
N ILE A 128 -12.33 -9.12 6.22
CA ILE A 128 -11.06 -8.87 5.54
C ILE A 128 -11.15 -7.57 4.73
N ALA A 129 -10.37 -6.57 5.12
CA ALA A 129 -10.29 -5.30 4.40
C ALA A 129 -9.47 -5.43 3.12
N TYR A 130 -8.25 -5.96 3.24
CA TYR A 130 -7.32 -6.16 2.13
C TYR A 130 -6.22 -7.16 2.51
N CYS A 131 -5.52 -7.68 1.49
CA CYS A 131 -4.35 -8.53 1.65
C CYS A 131 -3.12 -7.85 1.00
N THR A 132 -1.95 -8.06 1.60
CA THR A 132 -0.65 -7.72 1.01
C THR A 132 0.23 -8.96 0.98
N ILE A 133 0.76 -9.30 -0.20
CA ILE A 133 1.81 -10.31 -0.31
C ILE A 133 3.14 -9.63 0.02
N SER A 134 3.85 -10.12 1.04
CA SER A 134 5.16 -9.60 1.44
C SER A 134 6.22 -10.67 1.27
N ARG A 135 7.38 -10.32 0.71
CA ARG A 135 8.57 -11.18 0.68
C ARG A 135 9.60 -10.72 1.71
N LYS A 136 10.25 -11.69 2.35
CA LYS A 136 11.38 -11.48 3.27
C LYS A 136 12.51 -12.42 2.89
N MET A 137 13.74 -11.91 2.90
CA MET A 137 14.94 -12.70 2.62
C MET A 137 15.37 -13.45 3.88
N PHE A 138 15.63 -14.75 3.77
CA PHE A 138 16.26 -15.58 4.78
C PHE A 138 17.53 -16.23 4.20
N PRO A 139 18.43 -16.80 5.03
CA PRO A 139 19.59 -17.53 4.51
C PRO A 139 19.23 -18.69 3.56
N SER A 140 18.04 -19.26 3.72
CA SER A 140 17.48 -20.31 2.85
C SER A 140 16.78 -19.77 1.59
N GLY A 141 16.83 -18.46 1.35
CA GLY A 141 16.17 -17.79 0.24
C GLY A 141 14.92 -17.00 0.64
N TRP A 142 14.14 -16.63 -0.37
CA TRP A 142 12.93 -15.80 -0.18
C TRP A 142 11.79 -16.59 0.45
N ARG A 143 11.11 -15.95 1.41
CA ARG A 143 9.84 -16.43 1.98
C ARG A 143 8.75 -15.40 1.78
N TYR A 144 7.57 -15.87 1.43
CA TYR A 144 6.40 -15.04 1.13
C TYR A 144 5.34 -15.20 2.21
N TYR A 145 4.71 -14.09 2.57
CA TYR A 145 3.73 -13.98 3.64
C TYR A 145 2.50 -13.26 3.13
N ALA A 146 1.32 -13.77 3.48
CA ALA A 146 0.08 -13.04 3.36
C ALA A 146 -0.10 -12.17 4.61
N LEU A 147 -0.01 -10.85 4.44
CA LEU A 147 -0.36 -9.89 5.48
C LEU A 147 -1.83 -9.51 5.28
N VAL A 148 -2.69 -10.05 6.13
CA VAL A 148 -4.15 -9.85 6.04
C VAL A 148 -4.55 -8.75 7.02
N CYS A 149 -5.18 -7.70 6.51
CA CYS A 149 -5.78 -6.66 7.34
C CYS A 149 -7.25 -7.02 7.57
N VAL A 150 -7.63 -7.20 8.83
CA VAL A 150 -9.00 -7.54 9.23
C VAL A 150 -9.60 -6.37 10.00
N ARG A 151 -10.87 -6.07 9.70
CA ARG A 151 -11.71 -5.14 10.43
C ARG A 151 -12.58 -5.92 11.41
N SER A 152 -12.15 -5.91 12.65
CA SER A 152 -12.85 -6.43 13.81
C SER A 152 -12.17 -5.89 15.06
N ASP A 153 -12.75 -6.16 16.22
CA ASP A 153 -11.99 -6.09 17.47
C ASP A 153 -10.85 -7.11 17.41
N ALA A 154 -9.71 -6.73 18.01
CA ALA A 154 -8.55 -7.62 18.07
C ALA A 154 -8.86 -8.80 19.00
N PRO A 155 -8.54 -10.04 18.59
CA PRO A 155 -8.69 -11.20 19.47
C PRO A 155 -7.96 -11.02 20.79
N VAL A 156 -8.53 -11.56 21.86
CA VAL A 156 -7.92 -11.50 23.18
C VAL A 156 -6.65 -12.36 23.16
N ASN A 157 -5.48 -11.74 23.21
CA ASN A 157 -4.18 -12.44 23.10
C ASN A 157 -3.79 -13.23 24.37
N GLY A 158 -4.71 -13.37 25.33
CA GLY A 158 -4.51 -14.06 26.61
C GLY A 158 -3.51 -13.40 27.56
N ARG A 159 -2.95 -12.23 27.21
CA ARG A 159 -2.05 -11.48 28.09
C ARG A 159 -2.87 -10.63 29.05
N THR A 160 -2.65 -10.84 30.33
CA THR A 160 -3.18 -9.97 31.38
C THR A 160 -2.18 -8.86 31.68
N SER A 161 -2.67 -7.64 31.87
CA SER A 161 -1.83 -6.55 32.36
C SER A 161 -1.28 -6.90 33.74
N GLY A 162 0.00 -6.59 33.99
CA GLY A 162 0.57 -6.67 35.32
C GLY A 162 -0.13 -5.69 36.28
N LYS A 163 -0.16 -6.01 37.58
CA LYS A 163 -0.78 -5.16 38.62
C LYS A 163 0.08 -3.95 39.05
N GLY A 164 1.26 -3.78 38.47
CA GLY A 164 2.19 -2.71 38.82
C GLY A 164 1.77 -1.37 38.22
N PRO A 165 2.10 -0.24 38.86
CA PRO A 165 1.90 1.08 38.28
C PRO A 165 2.71 1.20 36.98
N MET A 166 2.03 1.56 35.88
CA MET A 166 2.70 1.92 34.63
C MET A 166 2.74 3.43 34.50
N GLY A 167 3.94 4.00 34.48
CA GLY A 167 4.13 5.40 34.09
C GLY A 167 3.99 5.52 32.57
N ILE A 168 3.03 6.31 32.11
CA ILE A 168 2.95 6.76 30.73
C ILE A 168 3.46 8.19 30.73
N ASP A 169 4.60 8.42 30.10
CA ASP A 169 5.14 9.76 29.86
C ASP A 169 4.75 10.19 28.43
N PRO A 170 3.84 11.16 28.28
CA PRO A 170 3.43 11.64 26.96
C PRO A 170 4.49 12.53 26.28
N GLY A 171 5.58 12.90 26.96
CA GLY A 171 6.61 13.80 26.44
C GLY A 171 6.17 15.27 26.38
#